data_AF-A0A2T6KTN9-F1
#
_entry.id   AF-A0A2T6KTN9-F1
#
_cell.length_a   1.000
_cell.length_b   1.000
_cell.length_c   1.000
_cell.angle_alpha   90.00
_cell.angle_beta   90.00
_cell.angle_gamma   90.00
#
_symmetry.space_group_name_H-M   'P 1'
#
loop_
_entity.id
_entity.type
_entity.pdbx_description
1 polymer ?
#
loop_
_entity_poly.entity_id
_entity_poly.type
_entity_poly.pdbx_seq_one_letter_code
_entity_poly.pdbx_strand_id
1 'polypeptide(L)'
;MRILMIAATLVMLFGPATALTAYALLAPAYAAGCEPGDTAVGPVGAVPVELTATTTGGTPVSLDRTQLRHAATIISTGSRTQGVGRDGILIALMAALTESHLRMLANPGAYPDSTTHPHDGTGQDHDSLGMFQMRPAAGWGTVAQLMDPAYQASAFFGGPTGPNHGSPRGLLDIPDWQQLPKGAAAQAVEVSAYPDRYAQYEPVARAILEKLTTSPTAGQSDGPASGPALSSRVVFPLPADSWTRTSGFGQRGYRLHAGVDYAAPAGTPVLALADGVVASVETSPTGGNMIVLDHTIAGPDGARRAGSAYLHLRDGSTTVAEGDTVTAGAQIAQVGSTGRSTGPHLHLEVRPGGPHAAAIDPEPWLTAHSPTTVDGDAVLPATSGGACLTGATP
;
A
#
# COMPACT_ATOMS: atom_id res chain seq x y z
N MET A 1 37.70 21.72 86.52
CA MET A 1 36.60 20.94 87.16
C MET A 1 35.95 20.12 86.06
N ARG A 2 36.28 18.83 85.89
CA ARG A 2 35.51 17.66 86.38
C ARG A 2 34.04 17.77 85.96
N ILE A 3 33.52 16.98 85.01
CA ILE A 3 32.92 15.62 85.18
C ILE A 3 32.60 15.11 83.73
N LEU A 4 33.09 13.95 83.23
CA LEU A 4 32.51 12.58 83.30
C LEU A 4 31.15 12.48 82.56
N MET A 5 30.71 11.47 81.78
CA MET A 5 31.17 10.22 81.18
C MET A 5 29.99 9.65 80.33
N ILE A 6 30.31 8.88 79.28
CA ILE A 6 29.70 7.58 78.85
C ILE A 6 28.22 7.51 78.40
N ALA A 7 28.01 7.04 77.15
CA ALA A 7 27.25 5.84 76.73
C ALA A 7 26.68 6.05 75.30
N ALA A 8 27.29 5.48 74.25
CA ALA A 8 27.10 4.11 73.76
C ALA A 8 26.00 3.97 72.68
N THR A 9 26.47 3.88 71.43
CA THR A 9 26.05 2.93 70.38
C THR A 9 24.58 2.83 69.98
N LEU A 10 24.26 3.26 68.76
CA LEU A 10 23.70 2.37 67.72
C LEU A 10 23.75 3.05 66.34
N VAL A 11 24.69 2.58 65.53
CA VAL A 11 24.69 2.72 64.07
C VAL A 11 23.63 1.75 63.56
N MET A 12 22.58 2.23 62.89
CA MET A 12 22.12 1.68 61.62
C MET A 12 20.84 2.34 61.09
N LEU A 13 20.91 2.63 59.80
CA LEU A 13 19.84 2.82 58.81
C LEU A 13 19.16 4.20 58.66
N PHE A 14 19.09 4.58 57.38
CA PHE A 14 18.40 5.70 56.72
C PHE A 14 19.13 7.05 56.68
N GLY A 15 19.89 7.23 55.60
CA GLY A 15 20.39 8.53 55.15
C GLY A 15 19.25 9.47 54.76
N PRO A 16 19.37 10.78 55.00
CA PRO A 16 18.29 11.72 54.80
C PRO A 16 18.25 12.25 53.35
N ALA A 17 17.01 12.31 52.86
CA ALA A 17 16.48 13.13 51.78
C ALA A 17 17.30 14.39 51.43
N THR A 18 17.76 14.46 50.18
CA THR A 18 18.25 15.69 49.55
C THR A 18 17.09 16.53 49.05
N ALA A 19 16.90 17.66 49.75
CA ALA A 19 16.56 19.00 49.29
C ALA A 19 15.80 19.18 47.96
N LEU A 20 14.60 19.75 48.09
CA LEU A 20 13.95 20.61 47.11
C LEU A 20 14.86 21.79 46.72
N THR A 21 15.03 22.01 45.42
CA THR A 21 15.22 23.36 44.86
C THR A 21 14.43 23.48 43.57
N ALA A 22 13.40 24.32 43.61
CA ALA A 22 12.75 24.88 42.43
C ALA A 22 13.68 25.94 41.81
N TYR A 23 13.96 25.81 40.52
CA TYR A 23 14.33 26.94 39.68
C TYR A 23 13.41 26.91 38.46
N ALA A 24 12.42 27.79 38.49
CA ALA A 24 11.51 28.00 37.40
C ALA A 24 12.18 28.80 36.28
N LEU A 25 12.00 28.30 35.06
CA LEU A 25 11.68 29.05 33.85
C LEU A 25 12.57 30.26 33.51
N LEU A 26 13.56 30.02 32.66
CA LEU A 26 13.96 30.88 31.54
C LEU A 26 14.82 30.05 30.58
N ALA A 27 14.18 29.13 29.86
CA ALA A 27 14.80 28.54 28.67
C ALA A 27 14.64 29.56 27.53
N PRO A 28 15.71 29.93 26.82
CA PRO A 28 15.56 30.65 25.57
C PRO A 28 14.75 29.76 24.63
N ALA A 29 13.82 30.38 23.89
CA ALA A 29 13.17 29.73 22.76
C ALA A 29 14.24 29.28 21.78
N TYR A 30 14.69 28.03 21.92
CA TYR A 30 15.37 27.34 20.85
C TYR A 30 14.35 27.24 19.73
N ALA A 31 14.64 27.98 18.67
CA ALA A 31 13.94 27.92 17.42
C ALA A 31 13.59 26.46 17.11
N ALA A 32 12.34 26.26 16.69
CA ALA A 32 11.84 25.01 16.15
C ALA A 32 12.93 24.35 15.31
N GLY A 33 13.52 23.28 15.85
CA GLY A 33 14.39 22.41 15.08
C GLY A 33 13.53 21.87 13.95
N CYS A 34 13.93 22.15 12.70
CA CYS A 34 13.43 21.40 11.57
C CYS A 34 13.65 19.92 11.89
N GLU A 35 12.57 19.16 12.09
CA GLU A 35 12.67 17.71 12.03
C GLU A 35 13.20 17.34 10.64
N PRO A 36 14.33 16.62 10.53
CA PRO A 36 14.76 16.08 9.27
C PRO A 36 13.90 14.86 8.96
N GLY A 37 12.98 15.03 8.01
CA GLY A 37 12.84 14.03 6.95
C GLY A 37 11.83 12.91 7.12
N ASP A 38 10.62 13.16 7.63
CA ASP A 38 9.49 12.27 7.34
C ASP A 38 8.74 12.78 6.10
N THR A 39 9.45 12.83 4.97
CA THR A 39 8.76 13.04 3.69
C THR A 39 7.98 11.78 3.39
N ALA A 40 6.68 11.83 3.65
CA ALA A 40 5.74 10.77 3.31
C ALA A 40 6.00 10.32 1.87
N VAL A 41 6.35 9.05 1.72
CA VAL A 41 6.50 8.43 0.41
C VAL A 41 5.09 8.20 -0.15
N GLY A 42 4.83 8.73 -1.34
CA GLY A 42 3.57 8.55 -2.04
C GLY A 42 3.24 7.06 -2.24
N PRO A 43 1.97 6.71 -2.48
CA PRO A 43 1.59 5.33 -2.74
C PRO A 43 2.37 4.76 -3.93
N VAL A 44 2.65 3.45 -3.89
CA VAL A 44 3.29 2.78 -5.02
C VAL A 44 2.34 2.80 -6.21
N GLY A 45 2.74 3.46 -7.28
CA GLY A 45 2.01 3.56 -8.56
C GLY A 45 2.28 2.38 -9.49
N ALA A 46 1.93 2.56 -10.76
CA ALA A 46 2.06 1.51 -11.77
C ALA A 46 3.54 1.09 -11.97
N VAL A 47 3.79 -0.22 -11.92
CA VAL A 47 5.12 -0.79 -12.16
C VAL A 47 5.40 -0.83 -13.67
N PRO A 48 6.41 -0.10 -14.18
CA PRO A 48 6.68 -0.06 -15.61
C PRO A 48 7.19 -1.42 -16.13
N VAL A 49 7.22 -1.58 -17.46
CA VAL A 49 7.78 -2.80 -18.10
C VAL A 49 9.28 -2.91 -17.83
N GLU A 50 9.95 -1.77 -17.82
CA GLU A 50 11.39 -1.65 -17.60
C GLU A 50 11.71 -0.29 -16.99
N LEU A 51 12.88 -0.18 -16.38
CA LEU A 51 13.50 1.06 -15.94
C LEU A 51 14.99 0.97 -16.16
N THR A 52 15.57 1.98 -16.80
CA THR A 52 17.02 2.14 -16.89
C THR A 52 17.45 3.36 -16.10
N ALA A 53 18.46 3.19 -15.25
CA ALA A 53 19.10 4.26 -14.49
C ALA A 53 20.61 4.00 -14.43
N THR A 54 21.39 4.99 -13.98
CA THR A 54 22.86 4.87 -13.89
C THR A 54 23.33 4.87 -12.45
N THR A 55 24.35 4.08 -12.14
CA THR A 55 25.05 4.15 -10.85
C THR A 55 25.83 5.45 -10.72
N THR A 56 26.32 5.75 -9.51
CA THR A 56 27.22 6.91 -9.27
C THR A 56 28.48 6.87 -10.16
N GLY A 57 28.95 5.67 -10.52
CA GLY A 57 30.09 5.47 -11.43
C GLY A 57 29.75 5.55 -12.93
N GLY A 58 28.50 5.86 -13.28
CA GLY A 58 28.04 5.97 -14.67
C GLY A 58 27.71 4.64 -15.34
N THR A 59 27.72 3.52 -14.61
CA THR A 59 27.33 2.21 -15.17
C THR A 59 25.81 2.14 -15.32
N PRO A 60 25.28 1.85 -16.53
CA PRO A 60 23.85 1.69 -16.71
C PRO A 60 23.35 0.39 -16.05
N VAL A 61 22.18 0.48 -15.41
CA VAL A 61 21.44 -0.63 -14.81
C VAL A 61 20.04 -0.63 -15.41
N SER A 62 19.68 -1.72 -16.06
CA SER A 62 18.34 -1.96 -16.58
C SER A 62 17.63 -2.99 -15.71
N LEU A 63 16.42 -2.65 -15.28
CA LEU A 63 15.56 -3.46 -14.43
C LEU A 63 14.29 -3.80 -15.19
N ASP A 64 13.92 -5.08 -15.18
CA ASP A 64 12.66 -5.53 -15.76
C ASP A 64 11.48 -5.35 -14.78
N ARG A 65 10.27 -5.60 -15.28
CA ARG A 65 9.03 -5.51 -14.50
C ARG A 65 9.03 -6.39 -13.26
N THR A 66 9.70 -7.54 -13.27
CA THR A 66 9.73 -8.46 -12.12
C THR A 66 10.57 -7.84 -11.01
N GLN A 67 11.78 -7.36 -11.32
CA GLN A 67 12.63 -6.62 -10.38
C GLN A 67 11.95 -5.36 -9.84
N LEU A 68 11.17 -4.67 -10.68
CA LEU A 68 10.43 -3.49 -10.25
C LEU A 68 9.20 -3.82 -9.37
N ARG A 69 8.61 -5.02 -9.47
CA ARG A 69 7.58 -5.51 -8.53
C ARG A 69 8.18 -5.82 -7.15
N HIS A 70 9.39 -6.34 -7.13
CA HIS A 70 10.16 -6.53 -5.91
C HIS A 70 10.49 -5.19 -5.24
N ALA A 71 10.96 -4.21 -6.02
CA ALA A 71 11.15 -2.84 -5.54
C ALA A 71 9.85 -2.21 -4.99
N ALA A 72 8.73 -2.36 -5.70
CA ALA A 72 7.41 -1.93 -5.24
C ALA A 72 7.04 -2.55 -3.88
N THR A 73 7.38 -3.82 -3.66
CA THR A 73 7.15 -4.51 -2.39
C THR A 73 8.00 -3.91 -1.26
N ILE A 74 9.27 -3.60 -1.52
CA ILE A 74 10.16 -2.93 -0.57
C ILE A 74 9.60 -1.56 -0.17
N ILE A 75 9.19 -0.76 -1.17
CA ILE A 75 8.63 0.58 -0.95
C ILE A 75 7.32 0.52 -0.15
N SER A 76 6.38 -0.36 -0.55
CA SER A 76 5.10 -0.53 0.13
C SER A 76 5.23 -1.07 1.56
N THR A 77 6.26 -1.90 1.82
CA THR A 77 6.55 -2.40 3.16
C THR A 77 7.14 -1.29 4.02
N GLY A 78 8.12 -0.55 3.49
CA GLY A 78 8.74 0.55 4.21
C GLY A 78 7.77 1.69 4.50
N SER A 79 6.87 2.03 3.56
CA SER A 79 5.90 3.11 3.75
C SER A 79 4.85 2.82 4.83
N ARG A 80 4.62 1.53 5.14
CA ARG A 80 3.74 1.07 6.22
C ARG A 80 4.47 0.80 7.54
N THR A 81 5.80 0.86 7.54
CA THR A 81 6.62 0.56 8.72
C THR A 81 7.00 1.86 9.39
N GLN A 82 6.45 2.09 10.59
CA GLN A 82 6.72 3.30 11.37
C GLN A 82 8.23 3.47 11.60
N GLY A 83 8.73 4.68 11.35
CA GLY A 83 10.13 5.03 11.57
C GLY A 83 11.07 4.71 10.40
N VAL A 84 10.62 4.07 9.32
CA VAL A 84 11.46 3.80 8.13
C VAL A 84 11.59 5.05 7.24
N GLY A 85 10.46 5.69 6.92
CA GLY A 85 10.42 6.89 6.08
C GLY A 85 11.03 6.71 4.68
N ARG A 86 11.21 7.83 3.96
CA ARG A 86 11.78 7.84 2.60
C ARG A 86 13.21 7.30 2.56
N ASP A 87 14.02 7.70 3.52
CA ASP A 87 15.44 7.36 3.55
C ASP A 87 15.68 5.88 3.86
N GLY A 88 14.87 5.27 4.74
CA GLY A 88 14.95 3.83 4.99
C GLY A 88 14.55 3.00 3.77
N ILE A 89 13.55 3.44 3.01
CA ILE A 89 13.18 2.81 1.74
C ILE A 89 14.32 2.87 0.72
N LEU A 90 14.99 4.03 0.57
CA LEU A 90 16.15 4.16 -0.32
C LEU A 90 17.28 3.20 0.10
N ILE A 91 17.56 3.09 1.39
CA ILE A 91 18.57 2.19 1.95
C ILE A 91 18.25 0.73 1.60
N ALA A 92 17.00 0.30 1.77
CA ALA A 92 16.58 -1.06 1.42
C ALA A 92 16.67 -1.34 -0.09
N LEU A 93 16.26 -0.38 -0.94
CA LEU A 93 16.42 -0.50 -2.40
C LEU A 93 17.90 -0.62 -2.79
N MET A 94 18.79 0.16 -2.17
CA MET A 94 20.24 0.07 -2.41
C MET A 94 20.81 -1.28 -1.99
N ALA A 95 20.37 -1.83 -0.85
CA ALA A 95 20.77 -3.16 -0.38
C ALA A 95 20.34 -4.24 -1.39
N ALA A 96 19.05 -4.32 -1.71
CA ALA A 96 18.55 -5.34 -2.63
C ALA A 96 19.15 -5.23 -4.06
N LEU A 97 19.46 -4.02 -4.53
CA LEU A 97 20.19 -3.82 -5.78
C LEU A 97 21.61 -4.39 -5.74
N THR A 98 22.29 -4.23 -4.59
CA THR A 98 23.67 -4.70 -4.40
C THR A 98 23.71 -6.21 -4.24
N GLU A 99 22.78 -6.78 -3.48
CA GLU A 99 22.80 -8.20 -3.10
C GLU A 99 22.33 -9.12 -4.22
N SER A 100 21.29 -8.72 -4.98
CA SER A 100 20.73 -9.61 -6.01
C SER A 100 20.27 -8.89 -7.28
N HIS A 101 20.55 -7.59 -7.42
CA HIS A 101 19.90 -6.74 -8.42
C HIS A 101 18.37 -6.82 -8.33
N LEU A 102 17.80 -6.77 -7.12
CA LEU A 102 16.35 -6.89 -6.87
C LEU A 102 15.72 -8.22 -7.32
N ARG A 103 16.51 -9.26 -7.53
CA ARG A 103 16.00 -10.58 -7.90
C ARG A 103 15.71 -11.42 -6.67
N MET A 104 14.62 -12.16 -6.72
CA MET A 104 14.26 -13.16 -5.73
C MET A 104 14.99 -14.47 -6.03
N LEU A 105 16.17 -14.68 -5.44
CA LEU A 105 17.04 -15.83 -5.75
C LEU A 105 16.79 -17.03 -4.81
N ALA A 106 16.51 -18.20 -5.37
CA ALA A 106 16.52 -19.48 -4.65
C ALA A 106 17.96 -20.02 -4.50
N ASN A 107 18.20 -20.93 -3.56
CA ASN A 107 19.51 -21.57 -3.37
C ASN A 107 19.35 -23.08 -3.28
N PRO A 108 19.29 -23.79 -4.42
CA PRO A 108 19.09 -25.24 -4.43
C PRO A 108 20.25 -26.02 -3.83
N GLY A 109 21.45 -25.42 -3.73
CA GLY A 109 22.62 -26.07 -3.16
C GLY A 109 22.52 -26.23 -1.65
N ALA A 110 22.10 -25.17 -0.94
CA ALA A 110 21.89 -25.20 0.50
C ALA A 110 20.47 -25.65 0.89
N TYR A 111 19.46 -25.21 0.13
CA TYR A 111 18.04 -25.45 0.39
C TYR A 111 17.31 -25.88 -0.90
N PRO A 112 17.32 -27.17 -1.26
CA PRO A 112 16.62 -27.67 -2.45
C PRO A 112 15.16 -27.21 -2.53
N ASP A 113 14.45 -27.20 -1.40
CA ASP A 113 13.04 -26.80 -1.30
C ASP A 113 12.80 -25.32 -1.64
N SER A 114 13.83 -24.46 -1.60
CA SER A 114 13.72 -23.06 -2.01
C SER A 114 13.23 -22.90 -3.46
N THR A 115 13.53 -23.86 -4.33
CA THR A 115 13.10 -23.86 -5.74
C THR A 115 11.60 -24.11 -5.94
N THR A 116 10.90 -24.57 -4.90
CA THR A 116 9.45 -24.77 -4.95
C THR A 116 8.66 -23.47 -4.74
N HIS A 117 9.34 -22.41 -4.29
CA HIS A 117 8.75 -21.09 -4.11
C HIS A 117 8.98 -20.21 -5.34
N PRO A 118 8.14 -19.18 -5.59
CA PRO A 118 8.36 -18.22 -6.67
C PRO A 118 9.75 -17.56 -6.58
N HIS A 119 10.50 -17.58 -7.68
CA HIS A 119 11.87 -17.06 -7.75
C HIS A 119 12.21 -16.61 -9.17
N ASP A 120 13.20 -15.72 -9.27
CA ASP A 120 13.67 -15.14 -10.54
C ASP A 120 14.95 -15.83 -11.05
N GLY A 121 15.48 -16.77 -10.27
CA GLY A 121 16.69 -17.52 -10.58
C GLY A 121 17.28 -18.17 -9.34
N THR A 122 18.50 -18.68 -9.50
CA THR A 122 19.24 -19.34 -8.43
C THR A 122 20.54 -18.60 -8.10
N GLY A 123 20.88 -18.59 -6.82
CA GLY A 123 22.16 -18.14 -6.27
C GLY A 123 22.92 -19.31 -5.63
N GLN A 124 24.19 -19.08 -5.29
CA GLN A 124 25.06 -20.07 -4.65
C GLN A 124 25.94 -19.46 -3.54
N ASP A 125 25.72 -18.20 -3.21
CA ASP A 125 26.50 -17.56 -2.14
C ASP A 125 26.03 -18.09 -0.78
N HIS A 126 26.91 -18.85 -0.13
CA HIS A 126 26.64 -19.55 1.12
C HIS A 126 25.25 -20.27 1.10
N ASP A 127 24.44 -20.02 2.13
CA ASP A 127 23.05 -20.45 2.25
C ASP A 127 22.08 -19.27 2.10
N SER A 128 22.47 -18.22 1.38
CA SER A 128 21.68 -17.01 1.21
C SER A 128 20.47 -17.21 0.29
N LEU A 129 19.38 -16.50 0.58
CA LEU A 129 18.14 -16.51 -0.17
C LEU A 129 17.65 -15.08 -0.43
N GLY A 130 17.06 -14.88 -1.60
CA GLY A 130 16.21 -13.73 -1.89
C GLY A 130 16.87 -12.40 -2.23
N MET A 131 16.09 -11.33 -2.12
CA MET A 131 16.45 -10.00 -2.61
C MET A 131 17.60 -9.38 -1.81
N PHE A 132 17.65 -9.68 -0.51
CA PHE A 132 18.67 -9.20 0.42
C PHE A 132 19.72 -10.27 0.74
N GLN A 133 19.69 -11.42 0.05
CA GLN A 133 20.62 -12.53 0.29
C GLN A 133 20.69 -12.95 1.78
N MET A 134 19.54 -12.98 2.45
CA MET A 134 19.42 -13.33 3.87
C MET A 134 19.59 -14.82 4.11
N ARG A 135 20.15 -15.18 5.27
CA ARG A 135 20.55 -16.57 5.59
C ARG A 135 19.68 -17.16 6.70
N PRO A 136 18.98 -18.29 6.49
CA PRO A 136 18.29 -18.99 7.57
C PRO A 136 19.23 -19.38 8.72
N ALA A 137 20.45 -19.83 8.42
CA ALA A 137 21.43 -20.21 9.45
C ALA A 137 21.88 -19.04 10.34
N ALA A 138 21.73 -17.79 9.88
CA ALA A 138 22.01 -16.60 10.66
C ALA A 138 20.80 -16.13 11.49
N GLY A 139 19.63 -16.76 11.35
CA GLY A 139 18.42 -16.44 12.12
C GLY A 139 17.46 -15.47 11.44
N TRP A 140 17.67 -15.09 10.17
CA TRP A 140 16.79 -14.15 9.46
C TRP A 140 15.36 -14.68 9.23
N GLY A 141 15.17 -15.99 9.18
CA GLY A 141 13.88 -16.63 8.98
C GLY A 141 14.00 -18.03 8.40
N THR A 142 12.85 -18.70 8.23
CA THR A 142 12.77 -19.98 7.50
C THR A 142 12.93 -19.79 6.00
N VAL A 143 13.21 -20.86 5.25
CA VAL A 143 13.27 -20.83 3.78
C VAL A 143 11.99 -20.23 3.17
N ALA A 144 10.82 -20.67 3.61
CA ALA A 144 9.55 -20.17 3.08
C ALA A 144 9.36 -18.67 3.34
N GLN A 145 9.76 -18.18 4.51
CA GLN A 145 9.73 -16.76 4.86
C GLN A 145 10.74 -15.95 4.04
N LEU A 146 11.97 -16.45 3.87
CA LEU A 146 12.99 -15.77 3.06
C LEU A 146 12.69 -15.86 1.57
N MET A 147 11.79 -16.74 1.11
CA MET A 147 11.28 -16.75 -0.24
C MET A 147 10.05 -15.85 -0.46
N ASP A 148 9.62 -15.10 0.56
CA ASP A 148 8.56 -14.09 0.48
C ASP A 148 9.18 -12.67 0.46
N PRO A 149 9.02 -11.90 -0.64
CA PRO A 149 9.55 -10.54 -0.75
C PRO A 149 9.07 -9.58 0.36
N ALA A 150 7.83 -9.71 0.83
CA ALA A 150 7.29 -8.82 1.87
C ALA A 150 7.87 -9.13 3.25
N TYR A 151 8.07 -10.42 3.55
CA TYR A 151 8.76 -10.84 4.77
C TYR A 151 10.20 -10.32 4.78
N GLN A 152 10.94 -10.52 3.69
CA GLN A 152 12.34 -10.08 3.58
C GLN A 152 12.49 -8.56 3.75
N ALA A 153 11.63 -7.77 3.11
CA ALA A 153 11.63 -6.32 3.30
C ALA A 153 11.33 -5.95 4.77
N SER A 154 10.35 -6.62 5.40
CA SER A 154 10.01 -6.38 6.81
C SER A 154 11.16 -6.77 7.74
N ALA A 155 11.86 -7.88 7.47
CA ALA A 155 13.03 -8.30 8.22
C ALA A 155 14.19 -7.31 8.06
N PHE A 156 14.44 -6.82 6.84
CA PHE A 156 15.46 -5.81 6.56
C PHE A 156 15.22 -4.53 7.37
N PHE A 157 13.98 -4.04 7.41
CA PHE A 157 13.65 -2.88 8.24
C PHE A 157 13.76 -3.19 9.74
N GLY A 158 13.37 -4.40 10.16
CA GLY A 158 13.50 -4.90 11.52
C GLY A 158 12.77 -4.05 12.56
N GLY A 159 13.42 -3.82 13.70
CA GLY A 159 12.85 -3.07 14.82
C GLY A 159 12.03 -3.93 15.79
N PRO A 160 11.45 -3.32 16.84
CA PRO A 160 10.74 -4.04 17.91
C PRO A 160 9.55 -4.88 17.44
N THR A 161 8.94 -4.49 16.31
CA THR A 161 7.80 -5.19 15.69
C THR A 161 8.21 -5.96 14.43
N GLY A 162 9.51 -5.99 14.10
CA GLY A 162 10.05 -6.71 12.96
C GLY A 162 10.03 -8.23 13.19
N PRO A 163 9.93 -9.04 12.12
CA PRO A 163 9.81 -10.50 12.23
C PRO A 163 11.08 -11.19 12.73
N ASN A 164 12.22 -10.49 12.69
CA ASN A 164 13.52 -10.91 13.22
C ASN A 164 13.71 -10.60 14.71
N HIS A 165 12.76 -9.92 15.37
CA HIS A 165 12.80 -9.61 16.80
C HIS A 165 14.14 -8.99 17.28
N GLY A 166 14.75 -8.16 16.43
CA GLY A 166 16.04 -7.49 16.70
C GLY A 166 17.29 -8.36 16.52
N SER A 167 17.16 -9.63 16.12
CA SER A 167 18.32 -10.51 15.87
C SER A 167 18.05 -11.54 14.76
N PRO A 168 18.71 -11.43 13.59
CA PRO A 168 19.66 -10.39 13.19
C PRO A 168 19.05 -8.99 13.20
N ARG A 169 19.86 -7.96 13.44
CA ARG A 169 19.38 -6.57 13.49
C ARG A 169 18.91 -6.12 12.11
N GLY A 170 17.74 -5.47 12.02
CA GLY A 170 17.35 -4.70 10.85
C GLY A 170 17.76 -3.24 10.95
N LEU A 171 17.30 -2.42 10.01
CA LEU A 171 17.63 -1.00 9.92
C LEU A 171 17.22 -0.23 11.19
N LEU A 172 16.00 -0.47 11.69
CA LEU A 172 15.44 0.23 12.86
C LEU A 172 16.08 -0.18 14.18
N ASP A 173 16.86 -1.27 14.19
CA ASP A 173 17.61 -1.73 15.36
C ASP A 173 19.00 -1.06 15.46
N ILE A 174 19.40 -0.28 14.44
CA ILE A 174 20.67 0.45 14.41
C ILE A 174 20.46 1.85 15.04
N PRO A 175 21.15 2.18 16.13
CA PRO A 175 21.06 3.51 16.74
C PRO A 175 21.48 4.61 15.75
N ASP A 176 20.71 5.68 15.69
CA ASP A 176 20.99 6.88 14.90
C ASP A 176 21.23 6.59 13.40
N TRP A 177 20.62 5.53 12.85
CA TRP A 177 20.84 5.14 11.45
C TRP A 177 20.51 6.26 10.46
N GLN A 178 19.56 7.16 10.79
CA GLN A 178 19.21 8.32 9.98
C GLN A 178 20.36 9.31 9.80
N GLN A 179 21.35 9.30 10.71
CA GLN A 179 22.53 10.15 10.66
C GLN A 179 23.67 9.50 9.85
N LEU A 180 23.55 8.21 9.53
CA LEU A 180 24.55 7.50 8.73
C LEU A 180 24.39 7.83 7.24
N PRO A 181 25.50 7.87 6.48
CA PRO A 181 25.41 7.78 5.02
C PRO A 181 24.59 6.54 4.62
N LYS A 182 23.70 6.68 3.64
CA LYS A 182 22.75 5.61 3.25
C LYS A 182 23.43 4.27 2.94
N GLY A 183 24.57 4.32 2.25
CA GLY A 183 25.37 3.12 1.98
C GLY A 183 25.95 2.48 3.26
N ALA A 184 26.33 3.29 4.25
CA ALA A 184 26.82 2.79 5.54
C ALA A 184 25.68 2.19 6.37
N ALA A 185 24.48 2.76 6.31
CA ALA A 185 23.28 2.17 6.94
C ALA A 185 22.93 0.81 6.31
N ALA A 186 22.94 0.70 4.98
CA ALA A 186 22.73 -0.58 4.27
C ALA A 186 23.78 -1.63 4.69
N GLN A 187 25.07 -1.25 4.68
CA GLN A 187 26.17 -2.10 5.14
C GLN A 187 26.02 -2.52 6.60
N ALA A 188 25.47 -1.65 7.47
CA ALA A 188 25.29 -1.97 8.88
C ALA A 188 24.21 -3.05 9.11
N VAL A 189 23.24 -3.16 8.20
CA VAL A 189 22.24 -4.25 8.18
C VAL A 189 22.84 -5.52 7.58
N GLU A 190 23.43 -5.43 6.39
CA GLU A 190 23.90 -6.61 5.62
C GLU A 190 25.21 -7.21 6.13
N VAL A 191 26.08 -6.39 6.74
CA VAL A 191 27.39 -6.80 7.26
C VAL A 191 28.26 -7.48 6.19
N SER A 192 28.26 -6.93 4.97
CA SER A 192 29.08 -7.41 3.85
C SER A 192 30.58 -7.12 4.05
N ALA A 193 31.44 -7.82 3.31
CA ALA A 193 32.89 -7.59 3.30
C ALA A 193 33.31 -6.32 2.54
N TYR A 194 32.37 -5.66 1.83
CA TYR A 194 32.66 -4.54 0.93
C TYR A 194 31.75 -3.33 1.20
N PRO A 195 32.09 -2.49 2.18
CA PRO A 195 31.20 -1.44 2.70
C PRO A 195 30.79 -0.38 1.67
N ASP A 196 31.63 -0.12 0.67
CA ASP A 196 31.40 0.96 -0.30
C ASP A 196 30.44 0.56 -1.44
N ARG A 197 30.02 -0.71 -1.52
CA ARG A 197 29.22 -1.21 -2.66
C ARG A 197 27.80 -0.68 -2.71
N TYR A 198 27.19 -0.33 -1.58
CA TYR A 198 25.79 0.10 -1.54
C TYR A 198 25.60 1.52 -2.07
N ALA A 199 26.52 2.43 -1.75
CA ALA A 199 26.42 3.84 -2.08
C ALA A 199 26.34 4.11 -3.59
N GLN A 200 26.92 3.23 -4.43
CA GLN A 200 26.89 3.40 -5.88
C GLN A 200 25.48 3.30 -6.48
N TYR A 201 24.55 2.62 -5.81
CA TYR A 201 23.18 2.39 -6.28
C TYR A 201 22.18 3.46 -5.83
N GLU A 202 22.61 4.45 -5.04
CA GLU A 202 21.73 5.50 -4.55
C GLU A 202 20.97 6.25 -5.68
N PRO A 203 21.59 6.60 -6.83
CA PRO A 203 20.85 7.21 -7.94
C PRO A 203 19.82 6.26 -8.58
N VAL A 204 20.12 4.97 -8.68
CA VAL A 204 19.20 3.94 -9.19
C VAL A 204 18.02 3.76 -8.23
N ALA A 205 18.28 3.67 -6.93
CA ALA A 205 17.25 3.59 -5.90
C ALA A 205 16.33 4.82 -5.90
N ARG A 206 16.87 6.02 -6.11
CA ARG A 206 16.08 7.24 -6.32
C ARG A 206 15.21 7.16 -7.56
N ALA A 207 15.75 6.73 -8.69
CA ALA A 207 14.99 6.60 -9.93
C ALA A 207 13.84 5.59 -9.79
N ILE A 208 14.09 4.45 -9.12
CA ILE A 208 13.05 3.48 -8.77
C ILE A 208 11.99 4.14 -7.90
N LEU A 209 12.39 4.79 -6.80
CA LEU A 209 11.47 5.39 -5.86
C LEU A 209 10.64 6.49 -6.52
N GLU A 210 11.23 7.38 -7.31
CA GLU A 210 10.53 8.41 -8.08
C GLU A 210 9.58 7.79 -9.10
N LYS A 211 10.04 6.78 -9.83
CA LYS A 211 9.22 6.14 -10.86
C LYS A 211 8.04 5.38 -10.28
N LEU A 212 8.22 4.77 -9.10
CA LEU A 212 7.22 3.97 -8.43
C LEU A 212 6.41 4.76 -7.39
N THR A 213 6.85 5.93 -6.95
CA THR A 213 6.14 6.78 -5.97
C THR A 213 6.14 8.19 -6.48
N THR A 214 5.02 8.57 -7.09
CA THR A 214 4.79 9.97 -7.44
C THR A 214 4.82 10.80 -6.15
N SER A 215 5.73 11.77 -6.09
CA SER A 215 5.80 12.70 -4.96
C SER A 215 4.59 13.64 -4.97
N PRO A 216 4.00 13.96 -3.81
CA PRO A 216 3.00 15.02 -3.71
C PRO A 216 3.74 16.37 -3.77
N THR A 217 4.11 16.82 -4.95
CA THR A 217 4.55 18.20 -5.18
C THR A 217 3.67 18.87 -6.21
N ALA A 218 3.12 20.00 -5.77
CA ALA A 218 2.23 20.92 -6.46
C ALA A 218 2.53 21.11 -7.96
N GLY A 219 1.48 20.94 -8.76
CA GLY A 219 1.34 21.61 -10.06
C GLY A 219 2.22 21.09 -11.19
N GLN A 220 1.77 20.03 -11.86
CA GLN A 220 1.67 20.02 -13.33
C GLN A 220 0.91 18.78 -13.80
N SER A 221 -0.11 19.04 -14.62
CA SER A 221 -0.91 18.10 -15.39
C SER A 221 -0.05 17.36 -16.40
N ASP A 222 -0.19 16.03 -16.50
CA ASP A 222 -0.51 15.32 -17.76
C ASP A 222 -0.49 13.78 -17.56
N GLY A 223 -1.66 13.13 -17.77
CA GLY A 223 -1.80 11.73 -18.18
C GLY A 223 -1.93 10.61 -17.12
N PRO A 224 -2.87 9.65 -17.25
CA PRO A 224 -3.24 8.71 -16.18
C PRO A 224 -2.41 7.40 -16.22
N ALA A 225 -2.09 6.84 -15.04
CA ALA A 225 -1.60 5.47 -14.89
C ALA A 225 -2.26 4.78 -13.69
N SER A 226 -3.05 3.76 -14.01
CA SER A 226 -4.17 3.22 -13.25
C SER A 226 -3.80 2.11 -12.25
N GLY A 227 -4.30 2.30 -11.03
CA GLY A 227 -4.65 1.32 -10.00
C GLY A 227 -5.64 2.04 -9.07
N PRO A 228 -6.62 1.35 -8.45
CA PRO A 228 -7.62 2.06 -7.66
C PRO A 228 -6.97 2.74 -6.47
N ALA A 229 -7.04 4.07 -6.45
CA ALA A 229 -6.64 4.86 -5.30
C ALA A 229 -7.30 4.29 -4.04
N LEU A 230 -6.59 4.30 -2.91
CA LEU A 230 -7.13 3.82 -1.65
C LEU A 230 -8.35 4.67 -1.27
N SER A 231 -9.54 4.07 -1.35
CA SER A 231 -10.77 4.70 -0.92
C SER A 231 -10.85 4.70 0.60
N SER A 232 -10.89 5.89 1.19
CA SER A 232 -11.07 6.09 2.63
C SER A 232 -12.54 6.08 3.06
N ARG A 233 -13.47 6.04 2.10
CA ARG A 233 -14.91 6.03 2.34
C ARG A 233 -15.64 5.10 1.36
N VAL A 234 -16.82 4.67 1.75
CA VAL A 234 -17.77 3.95 0.90
C VAL A 234 -19.02 4.84 0.76
N VAL A 235 -19.58 4.89 -0.44
CA VAL A 235 -20.78 5.66 -0.77
C VAL A 235 -21.86 4.69 -1.22
N PHE A 236 -23.10 4.87 -0.76
CA PHE A 236 -24.21 4.08 -1.28
C PHE A 236 -24.46 4.45 -2.76
N PRO A 237 -24.59 3.48 -3.67
CA PRO A 237 -24.48 3.74 -5.12
C PRO A 237 -25.73 4.38 -5.76
N LEU A 238 -26.69 4.80 -4.94
CA LEU A 238 -27.89 5.56 -5.34
C LEU A 238 -28.07 6.74 -4.38
N PRO A 239 -28.57 7.89 -4.85
CA PRO A 239 -28.87 9.02 -3.99
C PRO A 239 -29.82 8.67 -2.83
N ALA A 240 -29.76 9.44 -1.74
CA ALA A 240 -30.71 9.31 -0.65
C ALA A 240 -32.16 9.44 -1.16
N ASP A 241 -33.07 8.65 -0.57
CA ASP A 241 -34.51 8.66 -0.84
C ASP A 241 -34.94 8.36 -2.29
N SER A 242 -34.02 7.96 -3.18
CA SER A 242 -34.32 7.69 -4.59
C SER A 242 -34.67 6.22 -4.88
N TRP A 243 -34.64 5.35 -3.87
CA TRP A 243 -34.66 3.90 -4.08
C TRP A 243 -35.41 3.13 -3.00
N THR A 244 -35.78 1.89 -3.33
CA THR A 244 -36.35 0.91 -2.40
C THR A 244 -35.72 -0.44 -2.68
N ARG A 245 -35.24 -1.12 -1.63
CA ARG A 245 -34.74 -2.51 -1.74
C ARG A 245 -35.88 -3.45 -2.14
N THR A 246 -35.73 -4.22 -3.21
CA THR A 246 -36.78 -5.12 -3.73
C THR A 246 -36.41 -6.60 -3.70
N SER A 247 -35.14 -6.96 -3.90
CA SER A 247 -34.70 -8.36 -3.93
C SER A 247 -33.31 -8.51 -3.32
N GLY A 248 -33.14 -9.52 -2.46
CA GLY A 248 -31.86 -9.81 -1.80
C GLY A 248 -31.00 -10.84 -2.55
N PHE A 249 -29.73 -10.92 -2.14
CA PHE A 249 -28.80 -11.95 -2.58
C PHE A 249 -29.32 -13.37 -2.26
N GLY A 250 -28.92 -14.36 -3.07
CA GLY A 250 -29.07 -15.78 -2.72
C GLY A 250 -29.73 -16.66 -3.78
N GLN A 251 -29.85 -17.95 -3.46
CA GLN A 251 -30.26 -18.97 -4.42
C GLN A 251 -31.74 -18.84 -4.85
N ARG A 252 -32.02 -19.05 -6.14
CA ARG A 252 -33.36 -19.12 -6.76
C ARG A 252 -33.43 -20.36 -7.66
N GLY A 253 -33.80 -21.49 -7.06
CA GLY A 253 -33.78 -22.79 -7.74
C GLY A 253 -32.34 -23.17 -8.11
N TYR A 254 -32.03 -23.23 -9.41
CA TYR A 254 -30.69 -23.56 -9.93
C TYR A 254 -29.82 -22.34 -10.25
N ARG A 255 -30.33 -21.11 -10.04
CA ARG A 255 -29.57 -19.87 -10.30
C ARG A 255 -29.32 -19.08 -9.02
N LEU A 256 -28.11 -18.58 -8.86
CA LEU A 256 -27.77 -17.62 -7.80
C LEU A 256 -28.18 -16.21 -8.25
N HIS A 257 -28.88 -15.48 -7.37
CA HIS A 257 -28.98 -14.02 -7.46
C HIS A 257 -27.75 -13.41 -6.80
N ALA A 258 -26.77 -13.00 -7.60
CA ALA A 258 -25.41 -12.67 -7.16
C ALA A 258 -25.25 -11.24 -6.61
N GLY A 259 -26.36 -10.55 -6.36
CA GLY A 259 -26.39 -9.18 -5.88
C GLY A 259 -27.70 -8.82 -5.20
N VAL A 260 -27.90 -7.53 -4.94
CA VAL A 260 -29.12 -6.96 -4.36
C VAL A 260 -29.73 -5.98 -5.34
N ASP A 261 -31.05 -6.03 -5.48
CA ASP A 261 -31.81 -5.16 -6.36
C ASP A 261 -32.40 -3.99 -5.56
N TYR A 262 -32.11 -2.79 -6.04
CA TYR A 262 -32.66 -1.54 -5.53
C TYR A 262 -33.50 -0.89 -6.64
N ALA A 263 -34.82 -0.95 -6.50
CA ALA A 263 -35.72 -0.29 -7.43
C ALA A 263 -35.59 1.23 -7.29
N ALA A 264 -35.45 1.91 -8.41
CA ALA A 264 -35.34 3.36 -8.50
C ALA A 264 -35.89 3.80 -9.88
N PRO A 265 -36.44 5.02 -10.01
CA PRO A 265 -36.90 5.52 -11.31
C PRO A 265 -35.80 5.45 -12.38
N ALA A 266 -36.16 5.11 -13.61
CA ALA A 266 -35.22 5.16 -14.72
C ALA A 266 -34.64 6.58 -14.86
N GLY A 267 -33.33 6.69 -15.08
CA GLY A 267 -32.62 7.98 -15.11
C GLY A 267 -32.03 8.41 -13.76
N THR A 268 -32.37 7.75 -12.65
CA THR A 268 -31.73 8.00 -11.34
C THR A 268 -30.21 7.82 -11.47
N PRO A 269 -29.38 8.75 -10.95
CA PRO A 269 -27.92 8.60 -10.99
C PRO A 269 -27.44 7.32 -10.32
N VAL A 270 -26.50 6.63 -10.96
CA VAL A 270 -25.75 5.51 -10.36
C VAL A 270 -24.36 6.00 -10.04
N LEU A 271 -23.95 5.83 -8.78
CA LEU A 271 -22.74 6.40 -8.23
C LEU A 271 -21.69 5.31 -7.97
N ALA A 272 -20.41 5.64 -8.12
CA ALA A 272 -19.31 4.76 -7.75
C ALA A 272 -19.31 4.51 -6.24
N LEU A 273 -19.28 3.23 -5.85
CA LEU A 273 -19.30 2.78 -4.46
C LEU A 273 -18.10 3.27 -3.64
N ALA A 274 -16.94 3.37 -4.27
CA ALA A 274 -15.68 3.76 -3.67
C ALA A 274 -14.73 4.34 -4.74
N ASP A 275 -13.65 4.98 -4.33
CA ASP A 275 -12.56 5.34 -5.26
C ASP A 275 -12.08 4.08 -5.96
N GLY A 276 -11.83 4.18 -7.26
CA GLY A 276 -11.62 2.98 -8.06
C GLY A 276 -11.12 3.23 -9.47
N VAL A 277 -10.89 2.14 -10.18
CA VAL A 277 -10.66 2.12 -11.62
C VAL A 277 -11.77 1.31 -12.26
N VAL A 278 -12.28 1.78 -13.40
CA VAL A 278 -13.23 1.02 -14.21
C VAL A 278 -12.51 -0.21 -14.77
N ALA A 279 -12.86 -1.38 -14.24
CA ALA A 279 -12.28 -2.66 -14.66
C ALA A 279 -12.88 -3.14 -15.98
N SER A 280 -14.18 -2.88 -16.21
CA SER A 280 -14.81 -3.11 -17.50
C SER A 280 -16.12 -2.34 -17.65
N VAL A 281 -16.49 -2.06 -18.90
CA VAL A 281 -17.81 -1.60 -19.33
C VAL A 281 -18.33 -2.60 -20.34
N GLU A 282 -19.39 -3.33 -19.99
CA GLU A 282 -19.83 -4.51 -20.72
C GLU A 282 -21.34 -4.49 -20.99
N THR A 283 -21.77 -5.22 -22.01
CA THR A 283 -23.19 -5.49 -22.26
C THR A 283 -23.40 -6.98 -22.38
N SER A 284 -24.40 -7.52 -21.65
CA SER A 284 -24.78 -8.94 -21.76
C SER A 284 -26.30 -9.11 -21.89
N PRO A 285 -26.78 -10.21 -22.51
CA PRO A 285 -28.22 -10.47 -22.62
C PRO A 285 -28.95 -10.52 -21.27
N THR A 286 -28.27 -10.98 -20.21
CA THR A 286 -28.86 -11.12 -18.88
C THR A 286 -28.68 -9.88 -18.02
N GLY A 287 -27.47 -9.35 -17.92
CA GLY A 287 -27.15 -8.22 -17.03
C GLY A 287 -27.37 -6.84 -17.67
N GLY A 288 -27.71 -6.79 -18.97
CA GLY A 288 -27.88 -5.52 -19.67
C GLY A 288 -26.55 -4.79 -19.82
N ASN A 289 -26.59 -3.47 -19.78
CA ASN A 289 -25.38 -2.65 -19.67
C ASN A 289 -24.85 -2.69 -18.25
N MET A 290 -23.55 -2.87 -18.12
CA MET A 290 -22.87 -3.15 -16.87
C MET A 290 -21.59 -2.35 -16.75
N ILE A 291 -21.28 -1.91 -15.55
CA ILE A 291 -19.97 -1.36 -15.19
C ILE A 291 -19.41 -2.22 -14.06
N VAL A 292 -18.13 -2.56 -14.12
CA VAL A 292 -17.41 -3.19 -13.01
C VAL A 292 -16.26 -2.30 -12.60
N LEU A 293 -16.17 -1.98 -11.32
CA LEU A 293 -15.09 -1.19 -10.74
C LEU A 293 -14.19 -2.08 -9.89
N ASP A 294 -12.88 -1.82 -9.95
CA ASP A 294 -11.89 -2.31 -9.00
C ASP A 294 -11.62 -1.24 -7.96
N HIS A 295 -11.52 -1.64 -6.70
CA HIS A 295 -11.32 -0.76 -5.55
C HIS A 295 -10.24 -1.31 -4.64
N THR A 296 -9.54 -0.40 -3.97
CA THR A 296 -8.83 -0.70 -2.72
C THR A 296 -9.52 0.10 -1.63
N ILE A 297 -10.16 -0.55 -0.66
CA ILE A 297 -11.01 0.12 0.34
C ILE A 297 -10.36 -0.03 1.71
N ALA A 298 -10.22 1.08 2.44
CA ALA A 298 -9.77 1.08 3.82
C ALA A 298 -10.80 0.41 4.73
N GLY A 299 -10.35 -0.50 5.58
CA GLY A 299 -11.16 -1.12 6.62
C GLY A 299 -10.39 -1.19 7.95
N PRO A 300 -11.05 -1.59 9.05
CA PRO A 300 -10.43 -1.69 10.36
C PRO A 300 -9.25 -2.69 10.40
N ASP A 301 -9.29 -3.73 9.56
CA ASP A 301 -8.23 -4.74 9.43
C ASP A 301 -7.28 -4.45 8.24
N GLY A 302 -7.16 -3.18 7.88
CA GLY A 302 -6.34 -2.70 6.77
C GLY A 302 -7.09 -2.61 5.45
N ALA A 303 -6.41 -2.07 4.44
CA ALA A 303 -6.96 -1.91 3.10
C ALA A 303 -7.16 -3.26 2.40
N ARG A 304 -8.35 -3.48 1.83
CA ARG A 304 -8.69 -4.70 1.11
C ARG A 304 -9.15 -4.37 -0.30
N ARG A 305 -8.70 -5.18 -1.27
CA ARG A 305 -9.19 -5.07 -2.64
C ARG A 305 -10.62 -5.59 -2.75
N ALA A 306 -11.47 -4.89 -3.49
CA ALA A 306 -12.86 -5.26 -3.71
C ALA A 306 -13.29 -4.86 -5.12
N GLY A 307 -14.16 -5.66 -5.74
CA GLY A 307 -14.88 -5.27 -6.95
C GLY A 307 -16.31 -4.85 -6.63
N SER A 308 -16.86 -3.91 -7.39
CA SER A 308 -18.29 -3.64 -7.41
C SER A 308 -18.84 -3.70 -8.83
N ALA A 309 -20.02 -4.28 -9.02
CA ALA A 309 -20.66 -4.37 -10.33
C ALA A 309 -22.06 -3.74 -10.30
N TYR A 310 -22.36 -2.97 -11.35
CA TYR A 310 -23.58 -2.18 -11.50
C TYR A 310 -24.27 -2.63 -12.78
N LEU A 311 -25.44 -3.25 -12.67
CA LEU A 311 -26.13 -3.90 -13.78
C LEU A 311 -27.45 -3.20 -14.14
N HIS A 312 -28.00 -3.59 -15.29
CA HIS A 312 -29.26 -3.07 -15.85
C HIS A 312 -29.23 -1.57 -16.19
N LEU A 313 -28.05 -1.01 -16.43
CA LEU A 313 -27.85 0.42 -16.65
C LEU A 313 -28.58 0.90 -17.91
N ARG A 314 -29.04 2.16 -17.90
CA ARG A 314 -29.81 2.75 -19.01
C ARG A 314 -28.94 2.89 -20.26
N ASP A 315 -29.50 2.58 -21.43
CA ASP A 315 -28.81 2.75 -22.71
C ASP A 315 -28.30 4.18 -22.91
N GLY A 316 -27.04 4.31 -23.32
CA GLY A 316 -26.38 5.59 -23.56
C GLY A 316 -26.14 6.45 -22.31
N SER A 317 -26.31 5.90 -21.10
CA SER A 317 -26.13 6.66 -19.85
C SER A 317 -24.74 6.55 -19.23
N THR A 318 -23.91 5.60 -19.68
CA THR A 318 -22.55 5.39 -19.17
C THR A 318 -21.69 6.62 -19.43
N THR A 319 -21.04 7.14 -18.39
CA THR A 319 -20.19 8.35 -18.45
C THR A 319 -18.70 8.05 -18.34
N VAL A 320 -18.32 6.77 -18.24
CA VAL A 320 -16.95 6.30 -18.00
C VAL A 320 -16.55 5.20 -18.97
N ALA A 321 -15.25 5.05 -19.19
CA ALA A 321 -14.64 4.00 -20.01
C ALA A 321 -13.74 3.08 -19.16
N GLU A 322 -13.45 1.88 -19.66
CA GLU A 322 -12.47 0.99 -19.03
C GLU A 322 -11.11 1.70 -18.84
N GLY A 323 -10.53 1.56 -17.65
CA GLY A 323 -9.29 2.23 -17.26
C GLY A 323 -9.48 3.61 -16.62
N ASP A 324 -10.66 4.23 -16.72
CA ASP A 324 -10.95 5.50 -16.06
C ASP A 324 -10.86 5.35 -14.54
N THR A 325 -10.32 6.37 -13.88
CA THR A 325 -10.38 6.50 -12.42
C THR A 325 -11.67 7.18 -12.01
N VAL A 326 -12.33 6.66 -10.99
CA VAL A 326 -13.54 7.25 -10.41
C VAL A 326 -13.33 7.53 -8.93
N THR A 327 -13.98 8.57 -8.44
CA THR A 327 -14.03 8.89 -7.00
C THR A 327 -15.34 8.37 -6.41
N ALA A 328 -15.33 7.94 -5.15
CA ALA A 328 -16.51 7.52 -4.41
C ALA A 328 -17.62 8.58 -4.53
N GLY A 329 -18.81 8.16 -4.96
CA GLY A 329 -19.96 9.03 -5.18
C GLY A 329 -20.00 9.74 -6.54
N ALA A 330 -18.99 9.59 -7.39
CA ALA A 330 -19.05 10.12 -8.77
C ALA A 330 -20.10 9.37 -9.58
N GLN A 331 -20.87 10.09 -10.39
CA GLN A 331 -21.85 9.47 -11.28
C GLN A 331 -21.16 8.75 -12.44
N ILE A 332 -21.45 7.46 -12.57
CA ILE A 332 -20.89 6.57 -13.60
C ILE A 332 -21.91 6.13 -14.66
N ALA A 333 -23.20 6.18 -14.32
CA ALA A 333 -24.31 5.83 -15.22
C ALA A 333 -25.66 6.33 -14.67
N GLN A 334 -26.76 5.85 -15.27
CA GLN A 334 -28.11 6.00 -14.74
C GLN A 334 -28.82 4.64 -14.65
N VAL A 335 -29.75 4.54 -13.69
CA VAL A 335 -30.64 3.39 -13.53
C VAL A 335 -31.45 3.19 -14.80
N GLY A 336 -31.46 1.95 -15.29
CA GLY A 336 -32.22 1.54 -16.46
C GLY A 336 -32.97 0.24 -16.20
N SER A 337 -33.28 -0.46 -17.29
CA SER A 337 -33.96 -1.76 -17.26
C SER A 337 -33.46 -2.66 -18.39
N THR A 338 -32.18 -2.52 -18.78
CA THR A 338 -31.58 -3.25 -19.90
C THR A 338 -31.29 -4.71 -19.53
N GLY A 339 -31.14 -5.57 -20.54
CA GLY A 339 -30.98 -7.01 -20.32
C GLY A 339 -32.26 -7.65 -19.76
N ARG A 340 -32.09 -8.65 -18.87
CA ARG A 340 -33.22 -9.40 -18.32
C ARG A 340 -33.70 -8.77 -17.01
N SER A 341 -34.49 -7.70 -17.14
CA SER A 341 -35.09 -6.96 -16.02
C SER A 341 -36.61 -6.95 -16.12
N THR A 342 -37.30 -6.85 -14.97
CA THR A 342 -38.77 -6.71 -14.88
C THR A 342 -39.23 -5.25 -14.75
N GLY A 343 -38.32 -4.32 -14.51
CA GLY A 343 -38.57 -2.90 -14.36
C GLY A 343 -37.31 -2.15 -13.89
N PRO A 344 -37.32 -0.81 -13.87
CA PRO A 344 -36.12 -0.04 -13.52
C PRO A 344 -35.57 -0.33 -12.12
N HIS A 345 -34.30 -0.75 -12.05
CA HIS A 345 -33.59 -0.98 -10.80
C HIS A 345 -32.07 -1.02 -11.04
N LEU A 346 -31.30 -0.82 -9.97
CA LEU A 346 -29.89 -1.16 -9.92
C LEU A 346 -29.73 -2.55 -9.31
N HIS A 347 -29.09 -3.47 -10.02
CA HIS A 347 -28.56 -4.70 -9.43
C HIS A 347 -27.10 -4.46 -9.07
N LEU A 348 -26.79 -4.52 -7.77
CA LEU A 348 -25.47 -4.27 -7.21
C LEU A 348 -24.83 -5.57 -6.74
N GLU A 349 -23.60 -5.83 -7.20
CA GLU A 349 -22.75 -6.89 -6.66
C GLU A 349 -21.54 -6.31 -5.93
N VAL A 350 -21.06 -7.03 -4.89
CA VAL A 350 -19.80 -6.77 -4.19
C VAL A 350 -18.94 -8.03 -4.23
N ARG A 351 -17.67 -7.88 -4.63
CA ARG A 351 -16.74 -8.98 -4.93
C ARG A 351 -15.42 -8.82 -4.14
N PRO A 352 -15.31 -9.38 -2.91
CA PRO A 352 -14.08 -9.31 -2.12
C PRO A 352 -12.91 -9.98 -2.85
N GLY A 353 -11.77 -9.29 -2.97
CA GLY A 353 -10.61 -9.75 -3.75
C GLY A 353 -10.50 -9.12 -5.14
N GLY A 354 -11.51 -8.37 -5.58
CA GLY A 354 -11.46 -7.54 -6.80
C GLY A 354 -12.51 -7.91 -7.86
N PRO A 355 -12.45 -7.30 -9.05
CA PRO A 355 -13.50 -7.32 -10.07
C PRO A 355 -13.84 -8.72 -10.60
N HIS A 356 -12.92 -9.69 -10.52
CA HIS A 356 -13.14 -11.06 -10.99
C HIS A 356 -13.44 -12.07 -9.87
N ALA A 357 -13.52 -11.62 -8.62
CA ALA A 357 -13.84 -12.50 -7.50
C ALA A 357 -15.33 -12.85 -7.46
N ALA A 358 -15.67 -13.90 -6.69
CA ALA A 358 -17.06 -14.28 -6.48
C ALA A 358 -17.83 -13.17 -5.73
N ALA A 359 -19.07 -12.92 -6.14
CA ALA A 359 -19.92 -11.99 -5.43
C ALA A 359 -20.39 -12.57 -4.09
N ILE A 360 -20.46 -11.72 -3.08
CA ILE A 360 -21.06 -12.01 -1.77
C ILE A 360 -22.38 -11.23 -1.63
N ASP A 361 -23.13 -11.51 -0.56
CA ASP A 361 -24.22 -10.64 -0.15
C ASP A 361 -23.70 -9.20 0.13
N PRO A 362 -24.12 -8.18 -0.65
CA PRO A 362 -23.69 -6.81 -0.45
C PRO A 362 -24.12 -6.21 0.89
N GLU A 363 -25.23 -6.61 1.51
CA GLU A 363 -25.80 -5.86 2.64
C GLU A 363 -24.98 -5.96 3.94
N PRO A 364 -24.51 -7.15 4.35
CA PRO A 364 -23.61 -7.26 5.49
C PRO A 364 -22.29 -6.52 5.22
N TRP A 365 -21.80 -6.56 3.98
CA TRP A 365 -20.57 -5.87 3.59
C TRP A 365 -20.75 -4.35 3.67
N LEU A 366 -21.83 -3.81 3.12
CA LEU A 366 -22.17 -2.38 3.19
C LEU A 366 -22.32 -1.95 4.66
N THR A 367 -23.03 -2.73 5.47
CA THR A 367 -23.20 -2.42 6.92
C THR A 367 -21.84 -2.30 7.62
N ALA A 368 -20.91 -3.22 7.35
CA ALA A 368 -19.57 -3.18 7.93
C ALA A 368 -18.72 -1.97 7.48
N HIS A 369 -19.01 -1.39 6.32
CA HIS A 369 -18.27 -0.25 5.76
C HIS A 369 -19.00 1.11 5.93
N SER A 370 -20.18 1.13 6.55
CA SER A 370 -20.93 2.34 6.90
C SER A 370 -21.01 3.37 5.76
N PRO A 371 -21.64 3.04 4.61
CA PRO A 371 -21.65 3.89 3.45
C PRO A 371 -22.33 5.23 3.73
N THR A 372 -21.72 6.32 3.29
CA THR A 372 -22.38 7.63 3.27
C THR A 372 -23.36 7.70 2.10
N THR A 373 -24.49 8.37 2.26
CA THR A 373 -25.42 8.68 1.16
C THR A 373 -25.11 10.05 0.57
N VAL A 374 -25.43 10.23 -0.71
CA VAL A 374 -25.31 11.52 -1.41
C VAL A 374 -26.71 12.03 -1.70
N ASP A 375 -26.98 13.30 -1.42
CA ASP A 375 -28.26 13.92 -1.77
C ASP A 375 -28.35 14.13 -3.29
N GLY A 376 -29.57 14.06 -3.86
CA GLY A 376 -29.77 14.13 -5.31
C GLY A 376 -29.18 15.37 -5.99
N ASP A 377 -29.08 16.49 -5.27
CA ASP A 377 -28.55 17.77 -5.78
C ASP A 377 -27.02 17.90 -5.67
N ALA A 378 -26.34 16.96 -5.01
CA ALA A 378 -24.89 17.00 -4.73
C ALA A 378 -24.06 16.03 -5.60
N VAL A 379 -24.66 15.45 -6.64
CA VAL A 379 -24.01 14.45 -7.50
C VAL A 379 -23.00 15.12 -8.45
N LEU A 380 -21.74 14.72 -8.34
CA LEU A 380 -20.66 15.19 -9.21
C LEU A 380 -20.46 14.27 -10.42
N PRO A 381 -20.17 14.80 -11.62
CA PRO A 381 -19.85 14.00 -12.80
C PRO A 381 -18.49 13.29 -12.64
N ALA A 382 -18.36 12.08 -13.19
CA ALA A 382 -17.06 11.44 -13.34
C ALA A 382 -16.17 12.22 -14.32
N THR A 383 -14.89 12.41 -13.99
CA THR A 383 -13.92 13.07 -14.87
C THR A 383 -13.35 12.08 -15.88
N SER A 384 -13.75 12.18 -17.14
CA SER A 384 -13.14 11.40 -18.24
C SER A 384 -11.77 11.98 -18.61
N GLY A 385 -10.70 11.21 -18.46
CA GLY A 385 -9.35 11.58 -18.91
C GLY A 385 -9.23 11.44 -20.43
N GLY A 386 -9.71 12.45 -21.17
CA GLY A 386 -9.76 12.42 -22.64
C GLY A 386 -8.39 12.43 -23.32
N ALA A 387 -8.26 11.56 -24.34
CA ALA A 387 -7.11 11.44 -25.22
C ALA A 387 -6.79 12.75 -25.99
N CYS A 388 -5.51 13.10 -26.10
CA CYS A 388 -5.02 14.17 -26.95
C CYS A 388 -5.28 13.83 -28.44
N LEU A 389 -6.18 14.59 -29.06
CA LEU A 389 -6.34 14.63 -30.50
C LEU A 389 -5.13 15.36 -31.11
N THR A 390 -4.34 14.67 -31.91
CA THR A 390 -3.29 15.27 -32.74
C THR A 390 -3.94 16.16 -33.80
N GLY A 391 -3.84 17.48 -33.61
CA GLY A 391 -4.21 18.46 -34.62
C GLY A 391 -3.27 18.36 -35.81
N ALA A 392 -3.83 18.01 -36.96
CA ALA A 392 -3.21 18.22 -38.26
C ALA A 392 -3.42 19.67 -38.73
N THR A 393 -2.66 20.01 -39.78
CA THR A 393 -2.82 21.10 -40.77
C THR A 393 -1.96 22.35 -40.53
N PRO A 394 -1.61 23.11 -41.60
CA PRO A 394 -2.40 23.37 -42.82
C PRO A 394 -2.45 22.25 -43.86
#